data_AF-J2G7L8-F1
#
_entry.id   AF-J2G7L8-F1
#
_cell.length_a   1.000
_cell.length_b   1.000
_cell.length_c   1.000
_cell.angle_alpha   90.00
_cell.angle_beta   90.00
_cell.angle_gamma   90.00
#
_symmetry.space_group_name_H-M   'P 1'
#
loop_
_entity.id
_entity.type
_entity.pdbx_description
1 polymer ?
#
loop_
_entity_poly.entity_id
_entity_poly.type
_entity_poly.pdbx_seq_one_letter_code
_entity_poly.pdbx_strand_id
1 'polypeptide(L)'
;MTEKKRWMVYATWGAALATGVVVGILLVGKDGNDSGLARLLNHTGKADVVVGNSYELVLARHYLCGVRDEEHVSVHTNQLADVMGNYNGWEIVQAEPIKMILMKREQDIAPACKENGHMGIAADGMLTLFHGLPAEQDVVQTFYRIDTAKMEASLPKEEWENLKRGIRIRNLAEYNSVLSTYGEYQWSGQ
;
A
#
# COMPACT_ATOMS: atom_id res chain seq x y z
N MET A 1 8.74 34.62 1.83
CA MET A 1 7.54 34.36 1.00
C MET A 1 7.98 33.89 -0.38
N THR A 2 7.10 33.15 -1.05
CA THR A 2 7.14 32.57 -2.41
C THR A 2 7.76 31.18 -2.59
N GLU A 3 6.92 30.20 -2.25
CA GLU A 3 6.50 29.01 -3.02
C GLU A 3 7.51 28.27 -3.92
N LYS A 4 7.64 26.95 -3.67
CA LYS A 4 7.98 25.98 -4.71
C LYS A 4 6.89 24.92 -4.85
N LYS A 5 6.46 24.83 -6.10
CA LYS A 5 5.36 24.07 -6.70
C LYS A 5 5.62 22.56 -6.62
N ARG A 6 4.61 21.80 -6.17
CA ARG A 6 4.43 20.34 -6.35
C ARG A 6 4.73 19.95 -7.80
N TRP A 7 5.28 18.77 -8.07
CA TRP A 7 4.96 17.92 -9.23
C TRP A 7 5.02 16.45 -8.79
N MET A 8 3.97 15.74 -9.18
CA MET A 8 3.62 14.36 -8.86
C MET A 8 3.99 13.53 -10.09
N VAL A 9 4.74 12.43 -9.94
CA VAL A 9 4.98 11.49 -11.03
C VAL A 9 4.39 10.15 -10.65
N TYR A 10 3.21 9.87 -11.22
CA TYR A 10 2.72 8.52 -11.43
C TYR A 10 3.56 7.88 -12.54
N ALA A 11 4.17 6.74 -12.26
CA ALA A 11 4.73 5.88 -13.31
C ALA A 11 4.03 4.52 -13.23
N THR A 12 3.00 4.41 -14.07
CA THR A 12 2.37 3.19 -14.55
C THR A 12 3.40 2.16 -15.00
N TRP A 13 3.38 0.96 -14.42
CA TRP A 13 4.01 -0.22 -15.03
C TRP A 13 2.92 -1.18 -15.46
N GLY A 14 2.42 -0.94 -16.67
CA GLY A 14 1.57 -1.86 -17.42
C GLY A 14 2.20 -2.09 -18.79
N ALA A 15 2.41 -3.36 -19.11
CA ALA A 15 2.73 -3.95 -20.42
C ALA A 15 4.18 -3.88 -20.93
N ALA A 16 4.89 -4.99 -20.74
CA ALA A 16 5.71 -5.59 -21.79
C ALA A 16 5.73 -7.13 -21.64
N LEU A 17 4.57 -7.77 -21.81
CA LEU A 17 4.51 -9.16 -22.25
C LEU A 17 4.64 -9.15 -23.78
N ALA A 18 5.78 -9.60 -24.29
CA ALA A 18 5.92 -10.36 -25.55
C ALA A 18 7.37 -10.31 -26.02
N THR A 19 8.20 -11.25 -25.55
CA THR A 19 9.01 -12.11 -26.43
C THR A 19 9.69 -13.17 -25.55
N GLY A 20 9.51 -14.44 -25.90
CA GLY A 20 10.39 -15.51 -25.45
C GLY A 20 9.83 -16.42 -24.35
N VAL A 21 8.64 -16.98 -24.56
CA VAL A 21 8.29 -18.27 -23.97
C VAL A 21 9.27 -19.31 -24.53
N VAL A 22 10.32 -19.64 -23.77
CA VAL A 22 10.96 -20.96 -23.88
C VAL A 22 10.38 -21.80 -22.77
N VAL A 23 9.26 -22.43 -23.09
CA VAL A 23 8.75 -23.60 -22.36
C VAL A 23 9.80 -24.70 -22.53
N GLY A 24 10.59 -24.91 -21.48
CA GLY A 24 11.38 -26.10 -21.29
C GLY A 24 10.76 -26.93 -20.17
N ILE A 25 9.67 -27.64 -20.46
CA ILE A 25 9.23 -28.76 -19.64
C ILE A 25 10.06 -29.98 -20.04
N LEU A 26 10.67 -30.64 -19.05
CA LEU A 26 11.01 -32.08 -18.88
C LEU A 26 12.23 -32.12 -17.94
N LEU A 27 12.22 -32.74 -16.75
CA LEU A 27 11.59 -34.00 -16.35
C LEU A 27 11.12 -33.98 -14.88
N VAL A 28 10.04 -34.72 -14.65
CA VAL A 28 9.64 -35.27 -13.35
C VAL A 28 10.79 -36.09 -12.77
N GLY A 29 11.18 -35.75 -11.53
CA GLY A 29 12.10 -36.49 -10.70
C GLY A 29 11.87 -36.11 -9.24
N LYS A 30 11.13 -36.96 -8.53
CA LYS A 30 10.88 -36.92 -7.09
C LYS A 30 12.23 -37.03 -6.36
N ASP A 31 12.67 -35.97 -5.70
CA ASP A 31 13.37 -35.98 -4.41
C ASP A 31 13.79 -34.56 -4.02
N GLY A 32 13.61 -34.22 -2.74
CA GLY A 32 13.92 -32.91 -2.21
C GLY A 32 15.42 -32.64 -2.17
N ASN A 33 15.84 -31.51 -2.74
CA ASN A 33 16.97 -30.71 -2.27
C ASN A 33 17.07 -29.38 -3.05
N ASP A 34 17.24 -28.28 -2.33
CA ASP A 34 17.37 -26.90 -2.82
C ASP A 34 18.49 -26.70 -3.85
N SER A 35 18.16 -26.64 -5.14
CA SER A 35 19.19 -26.41 -6.18
C SER A 35 18.76 -25.63 -7.43
N GLY A 36 17.50 -25.15 -7.49
CA GLY A 36 17.04 -24.34 -8.63
C GLY A 36 17.64 -22.93 -8.67
N LEU A 37 17.74 -22.26 -7.52
CA LEU A 37 18.24 -20.89 -7.39
C LEU A 37 19.77 -20.79 -7.56
N ALA A 38 20.50 -21.81 -7.08
CA ALA A 38 21.96 -21.83 -7.15
C ALA A 38 22.51 -21.85 -8.60
N ARG A 39 21.74 -22.41 -9.54
CA ARG A 39 22.11 -22.42 -10.96
C ARG A 39 21.91 -21.08 -11.66
N LEU A 40 20.95 -20.26 -11.20
CA LEU A 40 20.70 -18.93 -11.78
C LEU A 40 21.82 -17.94 -11.42
N LEU A 41 22.48 -18.11 -10.27
CA LEU A 41 23.53 -17.20 -9.80
C LEU A 41 24.90 -17.44 -10.44
N ASN A 42 25.12 -18.58 -11.12
CA ASN A 42 26.45 -19.00 -11.57
C ASN A 42 26.79 -18.66 -13.04
N HIS A 43 25.92 -18.02 -13.81
CA HIS A 43 26.17 -17.80 -15.25
C HIS A 43 26.60 -16.37 -15.66
N THR A 44 26.76 -15.42 -14.75
CA THR A 44 27.18 -14.05 -15.08
C THR A 44 28.53 -13.69 -14.48
N GLY A 45 29.60 -14.12 -15.16
CA GLY A 45 30.96 -13.70 -14.85
C GLY A 45 31.23 -12.24 -15.22
N LYS A 46 31.81 -11.51 -14.26
CA LYS A 46 32.49 -10.20 -14.33
C LYS A 46 31.62 -8.95 -14.53
N ALA A 47 31.05 -8.50 -13.42
CA ALA A 47 31.09 -7.10 -13.03
C ALA A 47 31.69 -7.04 -11.63
N ASP A 48 32.80 -6.33 -11.46
CA ASP A 48 33.42 -6.05 -10.17
C ASP A 48 32.55 -5.02 -9.44
N VAL A 49 31.43 -5.50 -8.90
CA VAL A 49 30.66 -4.79 -7.90
C VAL A 49 31.37 -5.15 -6.60
N VAL A 50 31.86 -4.14 -5.87
CA VAL A 50 32.24 -4.32 -4.47
C VAL A 50 31.02 -4.93 -3.77
N VAL A 51 31.04 -6.25 -3.60
CA VAL A 51 29.99 -6.99 -2.91
C VAL A 51 30.11 -6.56 -1.46
N GLY A 52 29.42 -5.48 -1.13
CA GLY A 52 29.11 -5.19 0.26
C GLY A 52 28.48 -6.46 0.80
N ASN A 53 28.97 -6.95 1.93
CA ASN A 53 28.42 -8.11 2.65
C ASN A 53 27.00 -7.85 3.17
N SER A 54 26.24 -6.94 2.56
CA SER A 54 24.95 -6.43 2.95
C SER A 54 23.99 -6.48 1.76
N TYR A 55 22.80 -6.96 2.02
CA TYR A 55 21.67 -7.04 1.11
C TYR A 55 20.53 -6.21 1.70
N GLU A 56 19.90 -5.36 0.90
CA GLU A 56 18.82 -4.48 1.34
C GLU A 56 17.47 -5.20 1.24
N LEU A 57 16.73 -5.27 2.33
CA LEU A 57 15.33 -5.66 2.34
C LEU A 57 14.46 -4.41 2.54
N VAL A 58 13.54 -4.18 1.61
CA VAL A 58 12.50 -3.16 1.75
C VAL A 58 11.19 -3.86 2.09
N LEU A 59 10.68 -3.61 3.29
CA LEU A 59 9.43 -4.18 3.80
C LEU A 59 8.30 -3.17 3.57
N ALA A 60 7.54 -3.36 2.50
CA ALA A 60 6.39 -2.55 2.15
C ALA A 60 5.10 -3.11 2.77
N ARG A 61 4.35 -2.28 3.48
CA ARG A 61 3.03 -2.62 4.05
C ARG A 61 1.96 -1.75 3.40
N HIS A 62 0.91 -2.39 2.89
CA HIS A 62 -0.26 -1.69 2.33
C HIS A 62 -1.47 -1.92 3.22
N TYR A 63 -2.07 -0.84 3.71
CA TYR A 63 -3.23 -0.87 4.60
C TYR A 63 -4.53 -0.53 3.88
N LEU A 64 -5.65 -0.95 4.45
CA LEU A 64 -6.99 -0.69 3.88
C LEU A 64 -7.34 0.79 3.82
N CYS A 65 -6.78 1.63 4.69
CA CYS A 65 -6.98 3.08 4.67
C CYS A 65 -6.17 3.83 3.59
N GLY A 66 -5.40 3.12 2.75
CA GLY A 66 -4.62 3.70 1.65
C GLY A 66 -3.17 4.07 2.01
N VAL A 67 -2.83 4.07 3.31
CA VAL A 67 -1.47 4.29 3.81
C VAL A 67 -0.54 3.16 3.37
N ARG A 68 0.69 3.54 3.02
CA ARG A 68 1.78 2.64 2.66
C ARG A 68 3.00 2.98 3.51
N ASP A 69 3.53 1.98 4.18
CA ASP A 69 4.72 2.11 5.02
C ASP A 69 5.85 1.28 4.43
N GLU A 70 7.06 1.84 4.45
CA GLU A 70 8.27 1.14 4.02
C GLU A 70 9.29 1.14 5.16
N GLU A 71 9.92 -0.02 5.37
CA GLU A 71 11.01 -0.19 6.33
C GLU A 71 12.21 -0.80 5.61
N HIS A 72 13.38 -0.16 5.74
CA HIS A 72 14.61 -0.58 5.09
C HIS A 72 15.49 -1.31 6.10
N VAL A 73 15.76 -2.58 5.85
CA VAL A 73 16.58 -3.44 6.69
C VAL A 73 17.81 -3.86 5.91
N SER A 74 19.00 -3.54 6.43
CA SER A 74 20.26 -4.04 5.88
C SER A 74 20.60 -5.37 6.55
N VAL A 75 20.74 -6.42 5.75
CA VAL A 75 20.97 -7.78 6.22
C VAL A 75 22.28 -8.29 5.66
N HIS A 76 23.07 -9.03 6.44
CA HIS A 76 24.26 -9.64 5.87
C HIS A 76 23.89 -10.71 4.83
N THR A 77 24.59 -10.74 3.69
CA THR A 77 24.27 -11.67 2.59
C THR A 77 24.29 -13.14 3.02
N ASN A 78 25.15 -13.50 3.98
CA ASN A 78 25.20 -14.85 4.56
C ASN A 78 24.06 -15.19 5.53
N GLN A 79 23.33 -14.18 6.04
CA GLN A 79 22.18 -14.32 6.94
C GLN A 79 20.84 -14.15 6.22
N LEU A 80 20.86 -13.78 4.93
CA LEU A 80 19.65 -13.47 4.17
C LEU A 80 18.64 -14.63 4.21
N ALA A 81 19.09 -15.87 3.98
CA ALA A 81 18.21 -17.04 4.00
C ALA A 81 17.51 -17.23 5.35
N ASP A 82 18.23 -17.05 6.46
CA ASP A 82 17.68 -17.17 7.81
C ASP A 82 16.67 -16.05 8.09
N VAL A 83 17.02 -14.81 7.71
CA VAL A 83 16.16 -13.64 7.90
C VAL A 83 14.87 -13.73 7.08
N MET A 84 14.93 -14.28 5.87
CA MET A 84 13.76 -14.50 5.01
C MET A 84 12.72 -15.43 5.66
N GLY A 85 13.14 -16.33 6.57
CA GLY A 85 12.22 -17.16 7.36
C GLY A 85 11.28 -16.35 8.27
N ASN A 86 11.62 -15.12 8.63
CA ASN A 86 10.75 -14.24 9.44
C ASN A 86 9.63 -13.59 8.62
N TYR A 87 9.74 -13.60 7.29
CA TYR A 87 8.79 -12.93 6.39
C TYR A 87 7.89 -13.92 5.63
N ASN A 88 7.58 -15.06 6.26
CA ASN A 88 6.59 -16.00 5.74
C ASN A 88 5.24 -15.30 5.49
N GLY A 89 4.69 -15.48 4.29
CA GLY A 89 3.45 -14.84 3.86
C GLY A 89 3.59 -13.43 3.30
N TRP A 90 4.81 -12.88 3.24
CA TRP A 90 5.10 -11.67 2.46
C TRP A 90 5.34 -12.05 0.99
N GLU A 91 4.88 -11.19 0.09
CA GLU A 91 5.05 -11.37 -1.36
C GLU A 91 6.36 -10.70 -1.80
N ILE A 92 7.22 -11.42 -2.51
CA ILE A 92 8.39 -10.83 -3.17
C ILE A 92 7.90 -10.10 -4.42
N VAL A 93 7.90 -8.77 -4.40
CA VAL A 93 7.43 -7.96 -5.54
C VAL A 93 8.58 -7.58 -6.49
N GLN A 94 9.80 -7.53 -5.97
CA GLN A 94 11.00 -7.25 -6.75
C GLN A 94 12.22 -7.89 -6.07
N ALA A 95 13.09 -8.50 -6.86
CA ALA A 95 14.34 -9.08 -6.38
C ALA A 95 15.48 -8.74 -7.34
N GLU A 96 16.54 -8.16 -6.78
CA GLU A 96 17.75 -7.71 -7.46
C GLU A 96 18.99 -8.27 -6.74
N PRO A 97 20.19 -8.18 -7.34
CA PRO A 97 21.41 -8.72 -6.75
C PRO A 97 21.79 -8.16 -5.37
N ILE A 98 21.36 -6.93 -5.04
CA ILE A 98 21.71 -6.25 -3.78
C ILE A 98 20.49 -5.80 -2.97
N LYS A 99 19.27 -6.02 -3.48
CA LYS A 99 18.03 -5.52 -2.90
C LYS A 99 16.85 -6.42 -3.20
N MET A 100 15.93 -6.56 -2.25
CA MET A 100 14.62 -7.17 -2.46
C MET A 100 13.53 -6.32 -1.82
N ILE A 101 12.37 -6.27 -2.47
CA ILE A 101 11.17 -5.65 -1.92
C ILE A 101 10.19 -6.76 -1.56
N LEU A 102 9.83 -6.80 -0.28
CA LEU A 102 8.80 -7.67 0.28
C LEU A 102 7.57 -6.82 0.55
N MET A 103 6.41 -7.26 0.08
CA MET A 103 5.15 -6.59 0.30
C MET A 103 4.21 -7.43 1.14
N LYS A 104 3.56 -6.82 2.12
CA LYS A 104 2.43 -7.40 2.84
C LYS A 104 1.20 -6.49 2.73
N ARG A 105 0.07 -7.11 2.39
CA ARG A 105 -1.25 -6.46 2.45
C ARG A 105 -1.84 -6.71 3.82
N GLU A 106 -1.96 -5.67 4.61
CA GLU A 106 -2.54 -5.72 5.95
C GLU A 106 -4.06 -5.66 5.85
N GLN A 107 -4.74 -6.60 6.53
CA GLN A 107 -6.21 -6.64 6.62
C GLN A 107 -6.71 -5.72 7.73
N ASP A 108 -6.14 -4.52 7.81
CA ASP A 108 -6.42 -3.52 8.83
C ASP A 108 -6.07 -2.12 8.31
N ILE A 109 -6.45 -1.09 9.06
CA ILE A 109 -6.01 0.29 8.84
C ILE A 109 -4.66 0.53 9.53
N ALA A 110 -3.86 1.43 8.97
CA ALA A 110 -2.53 1.74 9.50
C ALA A 110 -2.59 2.29 10.94
N PRO A 111 -1.55 2.06 11.77
CA PRO A 111 -1.46 2.66 13.10
C PRO A 111 -1.68 4.18 13.10
N ALA A 112 -1.11 4.90 12.13
CA ALA A 112 -1.33 6.34 11.96
C ALA A 112 -2.81 6.71 11.69
N CYS A 113 -3.53 5.89 10.90
CA CYS A 113 -4.97 6.05 10.69
C CYS A 113 -5.74 5.83 12.01
N LYS A 114 -5.33 4.85 12.82
CA LYS A 114 -5.96 4.59 14.12
C LYS A 114 -5.68 5.67 15.15
N GLU A 115 -4.55 6.33 15.10
CA GLU A 115 -4.12 7.34 16.06
C GLU A 115 -4.77 8.71 15.83
N ASN A 116 -4.89 9.14 14.57
CA ASN A 116 -5.37 10.48 14.24
C ASN A 116 -6.36 10.53 13.05
N GLY A 117 -6.79 9.39 12.52
CA GLY A 117 -7.70 9.36 11.37
C GLY A 117 -9.09 9.91 11.69
N HIS A 118 -9.57 10.83 10.86
CA HIS A 118 -10.97 11.29 10.84
C HIS A 118 -11.54 11.24 9.42
N MET A 119 -12.75 10.72 9.27
CA MET A 119 -13.48 10.83 8.00
C MET A 119 -14.39 12.05 8.00
N GLY A 120 -14.38 12.80 6.92
CA GLY A 120 -15.25 13.95 6.73
C GLY A 120 -15.40 14.32 5.26
N ILE A 121 -16.04 15.45 5.01
CA ILE A 121 -16.21 15.96 3.64
C ILE A 121 -15.18 17.04 3.35
N ALA A 122 -14.45 16.83 2.26
CA ALA A 122 -13.55 17.83 1.70
C ALA A 122 -14.35 18.98 1.04
N ALA A 123 -13.68 20.10 0.80
CA ALA A 123 -14.31 21.31 0.24
C ALA A 123 -14.98 21.07 -1.14
N ASP A 124 -14.55 20.05 -1.88
CA ASP A 124 -15.09 19.66 -3.18
C ASP A 124 -16.27 18.66 -3.10
N GLY A 125 -16.73 18.34 -1.88
CA GLY A 125 -17.85 17.42 -1.62
C GLY A 125 -17.45 15.95 -1.56
N MET A 126 -16.16 15.63 -1.55
CA MET A 126 -15.69 14.25 -1.48
C MET A 126 -15.58 13.75 -0.04
N LEU A 127 -16.15 12.58 0.25
CA LEU A 127 -15.85 11.83 1.47
C LEU A 127 -14.37 11.45 1.46
N THR A 128 -13.67 11.83 2.52
CA THR A 128 -12.22 11.75 2.60
C THR A 128 -11.80 11.36 4.02
N LEU A 129 -10.80 10.49 4.13
CA LEU A 129 -10.06 10.24 5.37
C LEU A 129 -8.92 11.26 5.47
N PHE A 130 -8.86 11.95 6.60
CA PHE A 130 -7.84 12.92 6.94
C PHE A 130 -6.96 12.42 8.08
N HIS A 131 -5.72 12.90 8.12
CA HIS A 131 -4.88 12.84 9.30
C HIS A 131 -5.16 14.08 10.15
N GLY A 132 -5.89 13.94 11.25
CA GLY A 132 -6.46 15.07 11.98
C GLY A 132 -7.84 15.47 11.46
N LEU A 133 -8.26 16.70 11.74
CA LEU A 133 -9.62 17.15 11.40
C LEU A 133 -9.75 17.53 9.91
N PRO A 134 -10.94 17.40 9.29
CA PRO A 134 -11.17 17.80 7.90
C PRO A 134 -10.80 19.27 7.60
N ALA A 135 -10.91 20.14 8.60
CA ALA A 135 -10.52 21.55 8.49
C ALA A 135 -9.02 21.77 8.24
N GLU A 136 -8.17 20.81 8.62
CA GLU A 136 -6.71 20.87 8.43
C GLU A 136 -6.29 20.43 7.02
N GLN A 137 -7.18 19.75 6.29
CA GLN A 137 -7.00 19.32 4.90
C GLN A 137 -5.79 18.40 4.65
N ASP A 138 -5.32 17.70 5.68
CA ASP A 138 -4.28 16.68 5.53
C ASP A 138 -4.89 15.35 5.05
N VAL A 139 -4.99 15.20 3.73
CA VAL A 139 -5.69 14.08 3.08
C VAL A 139 -4.86 12.80 3.11
N VAL A 140 -5.42 11.75 3.69
CA VAL A 140 -4.88 10.38 3.62
C VAL A 140 -5.43 9.66 2.39
N GLN A 141 -6.75 9.64 2.24
CA GLN A 141 -7.43 8.89 1.18
C GLN A 141 -8.78 9.51 0.84
N THR A 142 -8.99 9.82 -0.43
CA THR A 142 -10.29 10.26 -0.94
C THR A 142 -11.08 9.05 -1.44
N PHE A 143 -12.39 9.05 -1.16
CA PHE A 143 -13.32 7.98 -1.55
C PHE A 143 -14.23 8.45 -2.69
N TYR A 144 -15.43 8.91 -2.38
CA TYR A 144 -16.48 9.23 -3.35
C TYR A 144 -17.16 10.56 -3.02
N ARG A 145 -17.80 11.16 -4.03
CA ARG A 145 -18.60 12.37 -3.86
C ARG A 145 -19.89 12.05 -3.13
N ILE A 146 -20.23 12.84 -2.13
CA ILE A 146 -21.52 12.76 -1.44
C ILE A 146 -22.52 13.70 -2.12
N ASP A 147 -23.73 13.20 -2.37
CA ASP A 147 -24.90 14.00 -2.68
C ASP A 147 -25.41 14.66 -1.40
N THR A 148 -24.97 15.88 -1.17
CA THR A 148 -25.32 16.66 0.02
C THR A 148 -26.82 16.94 0.08
N ALA A 149 -27.49 17.10 -1.06
CA ALA A 149 -28.93 17.38 -1.09
C ALA A 149 -29.73 16.15 -0.61
N LYS A 150 -29.38 14.96 -1.11
CA LYS A 150 -29.99 13.70 -0.65
C LYS A 150 -29.71 13.45 0.83
N MET A 151 -28.48 13.70 1.27
CA MET A 151 -28.05 13.47 2.63
C MET A 151 -28.71 14.41 3.63
N GLU A 152 -28.75 15.72 3.36
CA GLU A 152 -29.40 16.71 4.22
C GLU A 152 -30.91 16.48 4.35
N ALA A 153 -31.55 15.89 3.32
CA ALA A 153 -32.96 15.54 3.35
C ALA A 153 -33.25 14.26 4.17
N SER A 154 -32.27 13.36 4.31
CA SER A 154 -32.47 12.01 4.85
C SER A 154 -31.85 11.81 6.23
N LEU A 155 -30.77 12.51 6.56
CA LEU A 155 -30.05 12.37 7.83
C LEU A 155 -30.49 13.40 8.87
N PRO A 156 -30.48 13.02 10.17
CA PRO A 156 -30.53 14.00 11.25
C PRO A 156 -29.41 15.03 11.10
N LYS A 157 -29.71 16.30 11.39
CA LYS A 157 -28.73 17.40 11.33
C LYS A 157 -27.45 17.11 12.13
N GLU A 158 -27.57 16.38 13.24
CA GLU A 158 -26.42 16.03 14.07
C GLU A 158 -25.41 15.12 13.35
N GLU A 159 -25.86 14.15 12.56
CA GLU A 159 -24.98 13.26 11.79
C GLU A 159 -24.24 14.03 10.69
N TRP A 160 -24.93 14.94 10.02
CA TRP A 160 -24.34 15.86 9.06
C TRP A 160 -23.22 16.70 9.68
N GLU A 161 -23.49 17.30 10.84
CA GLU A 161 -22.50 18.11 11.54
C GLU A 161 -21.33 17.28 12.10
N ASN A 162 -21.58 16.03 12.52
CA ASN A 162 -20.51 15.09 12.89
C ASN A 162 -19.58 14.81 11.71
N LEU A 163 -20.13 14.59 10.51
CA LEU A 163 -19.34 14.36 9.31
C LEU A 163 -18.51 15.59 8.92
N LYS A 164 -19.07 16.79 9.03
CA LYS A 164 -18.32 18.05 8.79
C LYS A 164 -17.19 18.25 9.77
N ARG A 165 -17.44 18.01 11.06
CA ARG A 165 -16.40 18.12 12.11
C ARG A 165 -15.32 17.06 11.99
N GLY A 166 -15.64 15.93 11.36
CA GLY A 166 -14.76 14.79 11.24
C GLY A 166 -15.12 13.70 12.24
N ILE A 167 -15.40 12.52 11.73
CA ILE A 167 -15.72 11.33 12.52
C ILE A 167 -14.42 10.59 12.79
N ARG A 168 -14.02 10.53 14.06
CA ARG A 168 -12.80 9.84 14.51
C ARG A 168 -12.88 8.34 14.22
N ILE A 169 -11.83 7.78 13.61
CA ILE A 169 -11.72 6.35 13.25
C ILE A 169 -10.62 5.65 14.06
N ARG A 170 -10.99 4.85 15.05
CA ARG A 170 -10.04 4.19 15.96
C ARG A 170 -9.68 2.76 15.55
N ASN A 171 -10.53 2.14 14.75
CA ASN A 171 -10.39 0.74 14.36
C ASN A 171 -11.06 0.48 13.00
N LEU A 172 -10.80 -0.71 12.45
CA LEU A 172 -11.33 -1.13 11.14
C LEU A 172 -12.87 -1.19 11.12
N ALA A 173 -13.52 -1.52 12.24
CA ALA A 173 -14.98 -1.60 12.29
C ALA A 173 -15.62 -0.22 12.13
N GLU A 174 -15.10 0.81 12.83
CA GLU A 174 -15.52 2.20 12.66
C GLU A 174 -15.24 2.70 11.24
N TYR A 175 -14.07 2.38 10.69
CA TYR A 175 -13.70 2.71 9.31
C TYR A 175 -14.75 2.19 8.30
N ASN A 176 -15.08 0.90 8.40
CA ASN A 176 -16.06 0.26 7.51
C ASN A 176 -17.48 0.77 7.77
N SER A 177 -17.84 1.04 9.03
CA SER A 177 -19.16 1.56 9.38
C SER A 177 -19.41 2.91 8.72
N VAL A 178 -18.46 3.85 8.80
CA VAL A 178 -18.61 5.18 8.18
C VAL A 178 -18.73 5.07 6.67
N LEU A 179 -17.86 4.27 6.02
CA LEU A 179 -17.94 4.07 4.57
C LEU A 179 -19.27 3.47 4.12
N SER A 180 -19.85 2.56 4.92
CA SER A 180 -21.15 1.95 4.67
C SER A 180 -22.29 2.96 4.85
N THR A 181 -22.33 3.64 6.01
CA THR A 181 -23.38 4.63 6.35
C THR A 181 -23.48 5.74 5.32
N TYR A 182 -22.35 6.32 4.90
CA TYR A 182 -22.36 7.43 3.95
C TYR A 182 -22.34 6.99 2.48
N GLY A 183 -22.13 5.70 2.21
CA GLY A 183 -22.17 5.12 0.87
C GLY A 183 -23.57 5.22 0.24
N GLU A 184 -24.62 5.18 1.05
CA GLU A 184 -26.01 5.40 0.63
C GLU A 184 -26.24 6.79 0.00
N TYR A 185 -25.37 7.76 0.29
CA TYR A 185 -25.45 9.12 -0.22
C TYR A 185 -24.41 9.40 -1.31
N GLN A 186 -23.77 8.37 -1.88
CA GLN A 186 -22.87 8.57 -3.00
C GLN A 186 -23.62 9.19 -4.19
N TRP A 187 -23.02 10.21 -4.80
CA TRP A 187 -23.55 10.85 -6.00
C TRP A 187 -23.58 9.86 -7.17
N SER A 188 -24.77 9.60 -7.71
CA SER A 188 -25.00 8.63 -8.80
C SER A 188 -25.01 9.23 -10.21
N GLY A 189 -24.86 10.55 -10.37
CA GLY A 189 -24.68 11.17 -11.69
C GLY A 189 -25.95 11.38 -12.52
N GLN A 190 -27.15 11.37 -11.92
CA GLN A 190 -28.40 11.65 -12.63
C GLN A 190 -28.68 13.15 -12.81
#